data_AF-A0A5J4TB76-F1
#
_entry.id   AF-A0A5J4TB76-F1
#
_cell.length_a   1.000
_cell.length_b   1.000
_cell.length_c   1.000
_cell.angle_alpha   90.00
_cell.angle_beta   90.00
_cell.angle_gamma   90.00
#
_symmetry.space_group_name_H-M   'P 1'
#
loop_
_entity.id
_entity.type
_entity.pdbx_description
1 polymer ?
#
loop_
_entity_poly.entity_id
_entity_poly.type
_entity_poly.pdbx_seq_one_letter_code
_entity_poly.pdbx_strand_id
1 'polypeptide(L)'
;MSKKGKKSKSKKSRDDYELSEETGYNLGSQIQRMINANAARNRSRQKQQDPESDSQWGDHMQNKKFRQVNYQRVRTEQLAKIPQLMRQSGLKLKKGITQAEQQVIENEIRRIDPSITAAEAHAGVFAISNPAARRRIYTEGFPNSLLQELYETNIRINNEGKLTEEKYMENSQ
;
A
#
# COMPACT_ATOMS: atom_id res chain seq x y z
N MET A 1 38.21 -38.64 51.16
CA MET A 1 37.79 -39.28 49.89
C MET A 1 36.40 -38.78 49.51
N SER A 2 36.18 -38.53 48.21
CA SER A 2 34.87 -38.31 47.52
C SER A 2 34.10 -37.01 47.80
N LYS A 3 33.48 -36.29 46.86
CA LYS A 3 33.38 -36.39 45.38
C LYS A 3 32.93 -35.00 44.85
N LYS A 4 33.51 -34.58 43.72
CA LYS A 4 33.14 -33.41 42.89
C LYS A 4 31.64 -33.40 42.54
N GLY A 5 30.95 -32.29 42.82
CA GLY A 5 29.62 -31.99 42.27
C GLY A 5 29.72 -31.66 40.77
N LYS A 6 29.01 -32.42 39.92
CA LYS A 6 28.94 -32.25 38.47
C LYS A 6 28.02 -31.08 38.09
N LYS A 7 28.49 -30.28 37.13
CA LYS A 7 27.73 -29.28 36.37
C LYS A 7 26.60 -29.95 35.57
N SER A 8 25.37 -29.46 35.71
CA SER A 8 24.28 -29.66 34.74
C SER A 8 24.20 -28.45 33.81
N LYS A 9 24.79 -28.58 32.61
CA LYS A 9 24.53 -27.66 31.49
C LYS A 9 23.16 -28.02 30.91
N SER A 10 22.18 -27.13 31.00
CA SER A 10 20.95 -27.28 30.21
C SER A 10 21.30 -27.13 28.74
N LYS A 11 21.04 -28.19 27.96
CA LYS A 11 21.03 -28.11 26.50
C LYS A 11 19.71 -27.48 26.11
N LYS A 12 19.73 -26.18 25.77
CA LYS A 12 18.66 -25.54 25.02
C LYS A 12 18.73 -26.16 23.62
N SER A 13 17.75 -26.99 23.25
CA SER A 13 17.63 -27.50 21.88
C SER A 13 17.46 -26.29 20.97
N ARG A 14 18.33 -26.23 19.97
CA ARG A 14 18.17 -25.35 18.82
C ARG A 14 17.22 -26.14 17.92
N ASP A 15 15.95 -25.80 17.98
CA ASP A 15 14.98 -26.36 17.03
C ASP A 15 15.26 -25.67 15.70
N ASP A 16 16.12 -26.31 14.90
CA ASP A 16 16.39 -25.94 13.53
C ASP A 16 15.11 -26.25 12.73
N TYR A 17 14.28 -25.23 12.51
CA TYR A 17 13.13 -25.31 11.61
C TYR A 17 13.64 -25.40 10.17
N GLU A 18 14.12 -26.57 9.76
CA GLU A 18 14.34 -26.88 8.35
C GLU A 18 12.96 -27.04 7.69
N LEU A 19 12.54 -26.01 6.94
CA LEU A 19 11.43 -26.12 6.01
C LEU A 19 11.79 -27.18 4.97
N SER A 20 11.08 -28.31 4.98
CA SER A 20 11.27 -29.34 3.95
C SER A 20 11.09 -28.74 2.54
N GLU A 21 11.86 -29.22 1.56
CA GLU A 21 11.78 -28.73 0.18
C GLU A 21 10.35 -28.84 -0.38
N GLU A 22 9.62 -29.88 0.01
CA GLU A 22 8.22 -30.11 -0.39
C GLU A 22 7.26 -29.09 0.22
N THR A 23 7.45 -28.70 1.48
CA THR A 23 6.69 -27.57 2.08
C THR A 23 7.03 -26.24 1.40
N GLY A 24 8.28 -25.99 1.07
CA GLY A 24 8.71 -24.77 0.36
C GLY A 24 8.08 -24.67 -1.03
N TYR A 25 8.09 -25.77 -1.79
CA TYR A 25 7.49 -25.83 -3.13
C TYR A 25 5.97 -25.61 -3.10
N ASN A 26 5.27 -26.26 -2.15
CA ASN A 26 3.83 -26.10 -1.99
C ASN A 26 3.45 -24.66 -1.62
N LEU A 27 4.16 -24.04 -0.67
CA LEU A 27 3.96 -22.65 -0.29
C LEU A 27 4.21 -21.69 -1.47
N GLY A 28 5.31 -21.88 -2.22
CA GLY A 28 5.61 -21.09 -3.41
C GLY A 28 4.51 -21.18 -4.47
N SER A 29 4.01 -22.39 -4.74
CA SER A 29 2.91 -22.60 -5.70
C SER A 29 1.60 -21.93 -5.26
N GLN A 30 1.33 -21.89 -3.95
CA GLN A 30 0.13 -21.27 -3.38
C GLN A 30 0.22 -19.74 -3.42
N ILE A 31 1.38 -19.17 -3.09
CA ILE A 31 1.65 -17.73 -3.22
C ILE A 31 1.47 -17.31 -4.68
N GLN A 32 2.02 -18.06 -5.63
CA GLN A 32 1.89 -17.74 -7.05
C GLN A 32 0.42 -17.76 -7.51
N ARG A 33 -0.36 -18.75 -7.06
CA ARG A 33 -1.81 -18.81 -7.32
C ARG A 33 -2.54 -17.58 -6.77
N MET A 34 -2.21 -17.13 -5.56
CA MET A 34 -2.81 -15.93 -4.96
C MET A 34 -2.44 -14.66 -5.72
N ILE A 35 -1.17 -14.51 -6.12
CA ILE A 35 -0.71 -13.38 -6.94
C ILE A 35 -1.49 -13.34 -8.26
N ASN A 36 -1.58 -14.48 -8.96
CA ASN A 36 -2.29 -14.57 -10.24
C ASN A 36 -3.79 -14.28 -10.07
N ALA A 37 -4.43 -14.81 -9.03
CA ALA A 37 -5.83 -14.55 -8.72
C ALA A 37 -6.09 -13.07 -8.43
N ASN A 38 -5.20 -12.40 -7.69
CA ASN A 38 -5.32 -10.96 -7.44
C ASN A 38 -5.09 -10.13 -8.71
N ALA A 39 -4.12 -10.50 -9.53
CA ALA A 39 -3.89 -9.84 -10.82
C ALA A 39 -5.13 -9.95 -11.73
N ALA A 40 -5.77 -11.13 -11.78
CA ALA A 40 -6.99 -11.35 -12.54
C ALA A 40 -8.17 -10.54 -11.98
N ARG A 41 -8.37 -10.52 -10.66
CA ARG A 41 -9.41 -9.71 -10.00
C ARG A 41 -9.23 -8.21 -10.23
N ASN A 42 -7.99 -7.72 -10.20
CA ASN A 42 -7.71 -6.31 -10.47
C ASN A 42 -8.03 -5.97 -11.94
N ARG A 43 -7.64 -6.83 -12.90
CA ARG A 43 -8.00 -6.64 -14.32
C ARG A 43 -9.51 -6.70 -14.57
N SER A 44 -10.25 -7.58 -13.91
CA SER A 44 -11.70 -7.65 -14.08
C SER A 44 -12.41 -6.41 -13.52
N ARG A 45 -11.93 -5.89 -12.38
CA ARG A 45 -12.46 -4.66 -11.78
C ARG A 45 -12.17 -3.43 -12.65
N GLN A 46 -10.98 -3.34 -13.26
CA GLN A 46 -10.67 -2.31 -14.25
C GLN A 46 -11.63 -2.32 -15.44
N LYS A 47 -12.09 -3.50 -15.88
CA LYS A 47 -13.05 -3.65 -16.99
C LYS A 47 -14.50 -3.34 -16.59
N GLN A 48 -14.83 -3.41 -15.30
CA GLN A 48 -16.18 -3.16 -14.78
C GLN A 48 -16.37 -1.74 -14.23
N GLN A 49 -15.30 -0.95 -14.13
CA GLN A 49 -15.40 0.45 -13.75
C GLN A 49 -15.96 1.25 -14.91
N ASP A 50 -17.03 2.01 -14.63
CA ASP A 50 -17.42 3.13 -15.49
C ASP A 50 -16.28 4.16 -15.47
N PRO A 51 -15.68 4.50 -16.62
CA PRO A 51 -14.69 5.58 -16.73
C PRO A 51 -15.20 6.91 -16.14
N GLU A 52 -16.52 7.05 -16.06
CA GLU A 52 -17.24 8.22 -15.57
C GLU A 52 -17.05 8.45 -14.06
N SER A 53 -16.97 7.39 -13.23
CA SER A 53 -16.80 7.55 -11.78
C SER A 53 -15.39 7.99 -11.37
N ASP A 54 -14.37 7.61 -12.15
CA ASP A 54 -12.98 8.04 -11.95
C ASP A 54 -12.75 9.48 -12.47
N SER A 55 -13.53 9.92 -13.47
CA SER A 55 -13.48 11.28 -14.01
C SER A 55 -14.15 12.28 -13.06
N GLN A 56 -15.31 11.92 -12.50
CA GLN A 56 -16.15 12.84 -11.72
C GLN A 56 -15.49 13.36 -10.44
N TRP A 57 -14.71 12.55 -9.70
CA TRP A 57 -14.08 13.02 -8.46
C TRP A 57 -12.97 14.06 -8.70
N GLY A 58 -12.23 13.92 -9.82
CA GLY A 58 -11.22 14.88 -10.24
C GLY A 58 -11.82 16.24 -10.55
N ASP A 59 -12.99 16.25 -11.19
CA ASP A 59 -13.76 17.45 -11.49
C ASP A 59 -14.32 18.09 -10.21
N HIS A 60 -14.83 17.29 -9.27
CA HIS A 60 -15.28 17.78 -7.96
C HIS A 60 -14.14 18.44 -7.15
N MET A 61 -12.89 18.00 -7.33
CA MET A 61 -11.74 18.68 -6.71
C MET A 61 -11.48 20.07 -7.30
N GLN A 62 -11.79 20.30 -8.59
CA GLN A 62 -11.51 21.57 -9.28
C GLN A 62 -12.41 22.72 -8.80
N ASN A 63 -13.49 22.44 -8.05
CA ASN A 63 -14.33 23.45 -7.41
C ASN A 63 -13.55 24.50 -6.59
N LYS A 64 -12.34 24.16 -6.13
CA LYS A 64 -11.39 25.11 -5.56
C LYS A 64 -10.09 25.01 -6.33
N LYS A 65 -9.53 26.15 -6.77
CA LYS A 65 -8.22 26.18 -7.48
C LYS A 65 -7.03 25.83 -6.59
N PHE A 66 -7.16 26.03 -5.28
CA PHE A 66 -6.12 25.75 -4.30
C PHE A 66 -6.70 25.10 -3.05
N ARG A 67 -5.88 24.25 -2.41
CA ARG A 67 -6.13 23.72 -1.07
C ARG A 67 -4.99 24.10 -0.14
N GLN A 68 -5.29 24.21 1.14
CA GLN A 68 -4.29 24.43 2.16
C GLN A 68 -4.00 23.09 2.86
N VAL A 69 -2.75 22.67 2.84
CA VAL A 69 -2.27 21.44 3.48
C VAL A 69 -1.07 21.82 4.32
N ASN A 70 -1.12 21.62 5.64
CA ASN A 70 -0.03 21.99 6.57
C ASN A 70 0.51 23.41 6.34
N TYR A 71 -0.39 24.39 6.26
CA TYR A 71 -0.09 25.81 5.96
C TYR A 71 0.47 26.10 4.56
N GLN A 72 0.70 25.08 3.73
CA GLN A 72 1.13 25.25 2.34
C GLN A 72 -0.08 25.31 1.40
N ARG A 73 0.00 26.21 0.42
CA ARG A 73 -1.01 26.37 -0.63
C ARG A 73 -0.62 25.51 -1.83
N VAL A 74 -1.43 24.50 -2.12
CA VAL A 74 -1.20 23.50 -3.20
C VAL A 74 -2.29 23.59 -4.25
N ARG A 75 -1.96 23.35 -5.52
CA ARG A 75 -2.94 23.41 -6.62
C ARG A 75 -3.71 22.10 -6.68
N THR A 76 -5.03 22.19 -6.73
CA THR A 76 -5.93 21.03 -6.81
C THR A 76 -5.78 20.25 -8.10
N GLU A 77 -5.52 20.92 -9.21
CA GLU A 77 -5.21 20.29 -10.50
C GLU A 77 -4.03 19.32 -10.37
N GLN A 78 -2.95 19.75 -9.71
CA GLN A 78 -1.75 18.91 -9.55
C GLN A 78 -1.99 17.77 -8.57
N LEU A 79 -2.75 18.01 -7.50
CA LEU A 79 -3.15 16.97 -6.56
C LEU A 79 -4.00 15.88 -7.23
N ALA A 80 -4.95 16.25 -8.10
CA ALA A 80 -5.82 15.30 -8.78
C ALA A 80 -5.04 14.34 -9.71
N LYS A 81 -3.88 14.75 -10.23
CA LYS A 81 -3.02 13.91 -11.07
C LYS A 81 -2.28 12.83 -10.28
N ILE A 82 -1.94 13.07 -9.01
CA ILE A 82 -1.06 12.18 -8.24
C ILE A 82 -1.59 10.74 -8.16
N PRO A 83 -2.87 10.49 -7.81
CA PRO A 83 -3.42 9.14 -7.78
C PRO A 83 -3.35 8.45 -9.15
N GLN A 84 -3.55 9.22 -10.23
CA GLN A 84 -3.50 8.71 -11.60
C GLN A 84 -2.07 8.34 -12.02
N LEU A 85 -1.09 9.20 -11.71
CA LEU A 85 0.33 8.96 -11.98
C LEU A 85 0.82 7.72 -11.22
N MET A 86 0.42 7.57 -9.95
CA MET A 86 0.75 6.37 -9.19
C MET A 86 0.16 5.10 -9.83
N ARG A 87 -1.11 5.13 -10.24
CA ARG A 87 -1.76 4.01 -10.93
C ARG A 87 -1.04 3.65 -12.23
N GLN A 88 -0.75 4.63 -13.07
CA GLN A 88 -0.10 4.43 -14.38
C GLN A 88 1.31 3.86 -14.23
N SER A 89 2.08 4.34 -13.25
CA SER A 89 3.45 3.88 -12.98
C SER A 89 3.53 2.65 -12.09
N GLY A 90 2.38 2.10 -11.67
CA GLY A 90 2.31 0.95 -10.77
C GLY A 90 2.90 1.22 -9.38
N LEU A 91 2.98 2.48 -8.96
CA LEU A 91 3.45 2.88 -7.64
C LEU A 91 2.37 2.58 -6.61
N LYS A 92 2.76 1.87 -5.55
CA LYS A 92 1.83 1.46 -4.50
C LYS A 92 2.34 1.86 -3.13
N LEU A 93 1.41 2.07 -2.22
CA LEU A 93 1.66 2.36 -0.82
C LEU A 93 1.43 1.13 0.02
N LYS A 94 2.38 0.82 0.89
CA LYS A 94 2.17 -0.17 1.93
C LYS A 94 1.56 0.45 3.19
N LYS A 95 0.84 -0.36 3.94
CA LYS A 95 0.38 0.00 5.28
C LYS A 95 1.61 0.21 6.18
N GLY A 96 1.67 1.35 6.86
CA GLY A 96 2.83 1.72 7.69
C GLY A 96 4.07 2.12 6.89
N ILE A 97 3.89 2.69 5.69
CA ILE A 97 4.98 3.25 4.90
C ILE A 97 5.78 4.27 5.71
N THR A 98 7.11 4.19 5.63
CA THR A 98 8.00 5.15 6.30
C THR A 98 8.11 6.45 5.48
N GLN A 99 8.52 7.54 6.12
CA GLN A 99 8.72 8.81 5.42
C GLN A 99 9.75 8.69 4.28
N ALA A 100 10.80 7.90 4.46
CA ALA A 100 11.82 7.69 3.43
C ALA A 100 11.25 6.97 2.20
N GLU A 101 10.42 5.95 2.40
CA GLU A 101 9.76 5.22 1.32
C GLU A 101 8.70 6.08 0.63
N GLN A 102 7.97 6.89 1.38
CA GLN A 102 7.04 7.88 0.83
C GLN A 102 7.79 8.87 -0.07
N GLN A 103 8.96 9.36 0.37
CA GLN A 103 9.77 10.30 -0.39
C GLN A 103 10.25 9.72 -1.73
N VAL A 104 10.53 8.42 -1.79
CA VAL A 104 10.90 7.74 -3.05
C VAL A 104 9.74 7.83 -4.06
N ILE A 105 8.50 7.59 -3.62
CA ILE A 105 7.31 7.67 -4.47
C ILE A 105 7.07 9.12 -4.91
N GLU A 106 7.21 10.08 -4.00
CA GLU A 106 7.08 11.51 -4.32
C GLU A 106 8.11 11.97 -5.36
N ASN A 107 9.35 11.53 -5.23
CA ASN A 107 10.41 11.84 -6.18
C ASN A 107 10.13 11.22 -7.55
N GLU A 108 9.58 10.01 -7.57
CA GLU A 108 9.18 9.35 -8.80
C GLU A 108 8.04 10.09 -9.51
N ILE A 109 7.00 10.50 -8.77
CA ILE A 109 5.91 11.32 -9.31
C ILE A 109 6.46 12.60 -9.95
N ARG A 110 7.37 13.29 -9.27
CA ARG A 110 7.99 14.53 -9.78
C ARG A 110 8.92 14.30 -10.97
N ARG A 111 9.50 13.10 -11.07
CA ARG A 111 10.28 12.68 -12.24
C ARG A 111 9.38 12.51 -13.46
N ILE A 112 8.19 11.95 -13.26
CA ILE A 112 7.20 11.73 -14.32
C ILE A 112 6.53 13.04 -14.76
N ASP A 113 6.10 13.85 -13.80
CA ASP A 113 5.52 15.18 -14.05
C ASP A 113 6.26 16.26 -13.23
N PRO A 114 7.26 16.92 -13.84
CA PRO A 114 8.03 17.99 -13.18
C PRO A 114 7.21 19.24 -12.80
N SER A 115 5.97 19.38 -13.30
CA SER A 115 5.11 20.51 -12.93
C SER A 115 4.54 20.40 -11.51
N ILE A 116 4.60 19.20 -10.93
CA ILE A 116 4.21 18.90 -9.55
C ILE A 116 5.34 19.30 -8.60
N THR A 117 5.02 20.19 -7.66
CA THR A 117 5.97 20.62 -6.63
C THR A 117 6.18 19.56 -5.56
N ALA A 118 7.26 19.66 -4.78
CA ALA A 118 7.49 18.77 -3.63
C ALA A 118 6.33 18.80 -2.62
N ALA A 119 5.77 19.99 -2.35
CA ALA A 119 4.62 20.17 -1.46
C ALA A 119 3.37 19.44 -1.99
N GLU A 120 3.11 19.54 -3.30
CA GLU A 120 1.97 18.88 -3.94
C GLU A 120 2.14 17.36 -3.94
N ALA A 121 3.33 16.87 -4.33
CA ALA A 121 3.67 15.44 -4.30
C ALA A 121 3.47 14.86 -2.90
N HIS A 122 4.08 15.50 -1.89
CA HIS A 122 3.94 15.08 -0.49
C HIS A 122 2.48 15.10 -0.02
N ALA A 123 1.77 16.20 -0.25
CA ALA A 123 0.37 16.32 0.16
C ALA A 123 -0.51 15.24 -0.50
N GLY A 124 -0.31 14.98 -1.80
CA GLY A 124 -1.10 14.00 -2.53
C GLY A 124 -0.81 12.56 -2.11
N VAL A 125 0.45 12.18 -1.92
CA VAL A 125 0.83 10.83 -1.46
C VAL A 125 0.41 10.61 -0.02
N PHE A 126 0.65 11.59 0.87
CA PHE A 126 0.21 11.54 2.26
C PHE A 126 -1.31 11.37 2.36
N ALA A 127 -2.08 12.07 1.53
CA ALA A 127 -3.54 11.95 1.49
C ALA A 127 -4.02 10.54 1.13
N ILE A 128 -3.28 9.78 0.32
CA ILE A 128 -3.67 8.39 0.04
C ILE A 128 -3.47 7.53 1.27
N SER A 129 -2.32 7.66 1.95
CA SER A 129 -1.97 6.86 3.14
C SER A 129 -2.78 7.17 4.41
N ASN A 130 -3.41 8.36 4.50
CA ASN A 130 -4.09 8.84 5.69
C ASN A 130 -5.55 9.21 5.40
N PRO A 131 -6.54 8.47 5.97
CA PRO A 131 -7.97 8.70 5.71
C PRO A 131 -8.43 10.13 6.02
N ALA A 132 -7.94 10.72 7.12
CA ALA A 132 -8.33 12.07 7.52
C ALA A 132 -7.77 13.13 6.56
N ALA A 133 -6.53 12.95 6.11
CA ALA A 133 -5.92 13.80 5.08
C ALA A 133 -6.63 13.63 3.73
N ARG A 134 -7.02 12.40 3.37
CA ARG A 134 -7.77 12.10 2.16
C ARG A 134 -9.07 12.90 2.09
N ARG A 135 -9.89 12.83 3.14
CA ARG A 135 -11.17 13.57 3.19
C ARG A 135 -10.97 15.08 3.06
N ARG A 136 -9.86 15.62 3.56
CA ARG A 136 -9.54 17.06 3.43
C ARG A 136 -9.07 17.43 2.02
N ILE A 137 -8.26 16.57 1.41
CA ILE A 137 -7.60 16.86 0.14
C ILE A 137 -8.49 16.42 -1.02
N TYR A 138 -8.79 15.12 -1.11
CA TYR A 138 -9.56 14.49 -2.19
C TYR A 138 -11.07 14.49 -1.96
N THR A 139 -11.56 14.95 -0.79
CA THR A 139 -12.99 14.99 -0.42
C THR A 139 -13.64 13.61 -0.30
N GLU A 140 -14.93 13.56 0.07
CA GLU A 140 -15.68 12.30 0.25
C GLU A 140 -15.88 11.52 -1.05
N GLY A 141 -15.70 12.16 -2.21
CA GLY A 141 -15.86 11.53 -3.52
C GLY A 141 -14.67 10.69 -4.01
N PHE A 142 -13.61 10.54 -3.22
CA PHE A 142 -12.45 9.76 -3.67
C PHE A 142 -12.80 8.27 -3.83
N PRO A 143 -12.63 7.68 -5.04
CA PRO A 143 -13.12 6.34 -5.30
C PRO A 143 -12.34 5.28 -4.51
N ASN A 144 -13.07 4.47 -3.75
CA ASN A 144 -12.52 3.34 -2.98
C ASN A 144 -11.82 2.31 -3.88
N SER A 145 -12.26 2.19 -5.13
CA SER A 145 -11.66 1.30 -6.12
C SER A 145 -10.25 1.75 -6.51
N LEU A 146 -10.07 3.04 -6.82
CA LEU A 146 -8.75 3.65 -7.04
C LEU A 146 -7.88 3.53 -5.78
N LEU A 147 -8.45 3.77 -4.59
CA LEU A 147 -7.72 3.60 -3.34
C LEU A 147 -7.15 2.18 -3.20
N GLN A 148 -7.95 1.15 -3.50
CA GLN A 148 -7.50 -0.25 -3.44
C GLN A 148 -6.38 -0.56 -4.44
N GLU A 149 -6.37 0.06 -5.61
CA GLU A 149 -5.30 -0.12 -6.60
C GLU A 149 -3.97 0.50 -6.15
N LEU A 150 -4.05 1.61 -5.42
CA LEU A 150 -2.89 2.34 -4.90
C LEU A 150 -2.29 1.72 -3.63
N TYR A 151 -2.98 0.79 -2.98
CA TYR A 151 -2.42 0.06 -1.85
C TYR A 151 -1.77 -1.27 -2.27
N GLU A 152 -0.65 -1.58 -1.64
CA GLU A 152 -0.05 -2.92 -1.70
C GLU A 152 -0.93 -3.93 -0.97
N THR A 153 -1.02 -5.13 -1.53
CA THR A 153 -1.61 -6.30 -0.87
C THR A 153 -0.48 -7.08 -0.21
N ASN A 154 -0.48 -7.17 1.11
CA ASN A 154 0.50 -7.97 1.84
C ASN A 154 0.02 -9.41 1.93
N ILE A 155 0.88 -10.36 1.62
CA ILE A 155 0.62 -11.79 1.83
C ILE A 155 1.38 -12.22 3.09
N ARG A 156 0.67 -12.79 4.06
CA ARG A 156 1.22 -13.19 5.37
C ARG A 156 0.82 -14.62 5.71
N ILE A 157 1.67 -15.35 6.41
CA ILE A 157 1.34 -16.65 7.01
C ILE A 157 0.79 -16.39 8.42
N ASN A 158 -0.39 -16.92 8.74
CA ASN A 158 -0.96 -16.84 10.08
C ASN A 158 -0.38 -17.92 11.01
N ASN A 159 -0.75 -17.89 12.30
CA ASN A 159 -0.27 -18.88 13.28
C ASN A 159 -0.73 -20.33 12.98
N GLU A 160 -1.68 -20.52 12.06
CA GLU A 160 -2.14 -21.84 11.59
C GLU A 160 -1.39 -22.32 10.35
N GLY A 161 -0.37 -21.60 9.89
CA GLY A 161 0.37 -21.93 8.66
C GLY A 161 -0.38 -21.63 7.37
N LYS A 162 -1.50 -20.89 7.43
CA LYS A 162 -2.30 -20.51 6.25
C LYS A 162 -1.87 -19.16 5.71
N LEU A 163 -1.77 -19.06 4.39
CA LEU A 163 -1.58 -17.77 3.70
C LEU A 163 -2.85 -16.92 3.80
N THR A 164 -2.67 -15.66 4.16
CA THR A 164 -3.71 -14.65 4.34
C THR A 164 -3.32 -13.38 3.58
N GLU A 165 -4.30 -12.71 3.00
CA GLU A 165 -4.12 -11.40 2.36
C GLU A 165 -4.51 -10.30 3.34
N GLU A 166 -3.58 -9.42 3.67
CA GLU A 166 -3.89 -8.17 4.37
C GLU A 166 -4.01 -7.06 3.33
N LYS A 167 -5.25 -6.67 3.04
CA LYS A 167 -5.58 -5.50 2.21
C LYS A 167 -5.92 -4.31 3.10
N TYR A 168 -5.59 -3.11 2.64
CA TYR A 168 -6.13 -1.90 3.24
C TYR A 168 -7.60 -1.79 2.86
N MET A 169 -8.49 -2.14 3.79
CA MET A 169 -9.92 -1.86 3.70
C MET A 169 -10.23 -0.81 4.75
N GLU A 170 -10.64 0.38 4.30
CA GLU A 170 -11.30 1.30 5.23
C GLU A 170 -12.68 0.74 5.53
N ASN A 171 -12.91 0.34 6.78
CA ASN A 171 -14.25 0.13 7.27
C ASN A 171 -14.95 1.49 7.27
N SER A 172 -15.77 1.75 6.25
CA SER A 172 -16.82 2.76 6.31
C SER A 172 -17.80 2.32 7.40
N GLN A 173 -17.67 2.92 8.59
CA GLN A 173 -18.68 2.93 9.64
C GLN A 173 -19.45 4.23 9.56
#